data_AF-A0A7W0YPD1-F1
#
_entry.id   AF-A0A7W0YPD1-F1
#
_cell.length_a   1.000
_cell.length_b   1.000
_cell.length_c   1.000
_cell.angle_alpha   90.00
_cell.angle_beta   90.00
_cell.angle_gamma   90.00
#
_symmetry.space_group_name_H-M   'P 1'
#
loop_
_entity.id
_entity.type
_entity.pdbx_description
1 polymer ?
#
loop_
_entity_poly.entity_id
_entity_poly.type
_entity_poly.pdbx_seq_one_letter_code
_entity_poly.pdbx_strand_id
1 'polypeptide(L)'
;MQELEPPILTGYAAAIEALADHVLATGAQLQPPRAVFCTAMEVTDRCLEVAERAFRAPAVDVYVTNEFGVIAWSCPVRRDVLHLNDDALIVEVLGPDGAPVPAGTVGELVITSLRLTSMPLIRYRMGDMAARLPGTCECGRRLALMTRVQGRTAHVIRRPNGAPITTPLITSLFGRIDAHEWVRRYQVREEPGQRLRFLLHVRRPPSESQRNALTGSVESALGGDFQVAFEYVDEIPMTPSGKLQYLVPLVRS
;
A
#
# COMPACT_ATOMS: atom_id res chain seq x y z
N MET A 1 -4.44 -26.07 1.82
CA MET A 1 -5.69 -25.36 2.19
C MET A 1 -6.91 -26.28 2.19
N GLN A 2 -7.09 -27.15 1.21
CA GLN A 2 -8.23 -28.09 1.19
C GLN A 2 -8.22 -29.08 2.35
N GLU A 3 -7.06 -29.65 2.69
CA GLU A 3 -6.96 -30.58 3.82
C GLU A 3 -6.87 -29.89 5.19
N LEU A 4 -6.31 -28.67 5.23
CA LEU A 4 -6.01 -27.96 6.47
C LEU A 4 -7.17 -27.10 6.99
N GLU A 5 -8.14 -26.79 6.13
CA GLU A 5 -9.34 -25.98 6.42
C GLU A 5 -9.09 -24.82 7.42
N PRO A 6 -8.11 -23.93 7.14
CA PRO A 6 -7.63 -23.00 8.14
C PRO A 6 -8.72 -21.98 8.50
N PRO A 7 -8.98 -21.73 9.80
CA PRO A 7 -9.99 -20.76 10.21
C PRO A 7 -9.58 -19.31 9.93
N ILE A 8 -8.27 -19.05 9.78
CA ILE A 8 -7.71 -17.74 9.44
C ILE A 8 -6.60 -17.95 8.41
N LEU A 9 -6.61 -17.15 7.35
CA LEU A 9 -5.51 -17.07 6.41
C LEU A 9 -4.74 -15.77 6.66
N THR A 10 -3.43 -15.83 6.80
CA THR A 10 -2.58 -14.63 6.95
C THR A 10 -1.38 -14.74 6.04
N GLY A 11 -0.96 -13.62 5.46
CA GLY A 11 0.22 -13.61 4.63
C GLY A 11 0.55 -12.24 4.06
N TYR A 12 1.61 -12.20 3.26
CA TYR A 12 1.98 -11.00 2.54
C TYR A 12 0.93 -10.68 1.49
N ALA A 13 0.57 -9.40 1.36
CA ALA A 13 -0.49 -8.95 0.47
C ALA A 13 -0.37 -9.54 -0.96
N ALA A 14 0.82 -9.50 -1.57
CA ALA A 14 1.02 -10.07 -2.91
C ALA A 14 0.94 -11.60 -2.96
N ALA A 15 1.29 -12.31 -1.89
CA ALA A 15 1.16 -13.77 -1.85
C ALA A 15 -0.31 -14.18 -1.72
N ILE A 16 -1.07 -13.46 -0.88
CA ILE A 16 -2.53 -13.62 -0.77
C ILE A 16 -3.20 -13.33 -2.12
N GLU A 17 -2.83 -12.23 -2.77
CA GLU A 17 -3.40 -11.87 -4.08
C GLU A 17 -3.05 -12.91 -5.15
N ALA A 18 -1.80 -13.39 -5.21
CA ALA A 18 -1.39 -14.41 -6.18
C ALA A 18 -2.14 -15.75 -5.96
N LEU A 19 -2.31 -16.15 -4.70
CA LEU A 19 -3.08 -17.34 -4.35
C LEU A 19 -4.56 -17.17 -4.72
N ALA A 20 -5.14 -16.01 -4.42
CA ALA A 20 -6.52 -15.69 -4.76
C ALA A 20 -6.77 -15.68 -6.28
N ASP A 21 -5.88 -15.06 -7.06
CA ASP A 21 -5.90 -15.12 -8.53
C ASP A 21 -5.89 -16.59 -9.01
N HIS A 22 -5.05 -17.45 -8.42
CA HIS A 22 -4.97 -18.86 -8.78
C HIS A 22 -6.25 -19.64 -8.44
N VAL A 23 -6.84 -19.41 -7.26
CA VAL A 23 -8.11 -20.03 -6.85
C VAL A 23 -9.23 -19.66 -7.81
N LEU A 24 -9.33 -18.38 -8.19
CA LEU A 24 -10.33 -17.90 -9.14
C LEU A 24 -10.12 -18.48 -10.55
N ALA A 25 -8.87 -18.59 -11.00
CA ALA A 25 -8.55 -19.14 -12.32
C ALA A 25 -8.83 -20.65 -12.43
N THR A 26 -8.59 -21.40 -11.36
CA THR A 26 -8.78 -22.86 -11.32
C THR A 26 -10.19 -23.29 -10.91
N GLY A 27 -10.98 -22.39 -10.31
CA GLY A 27 -12.27 -22.72 -9.72
C GLY A 27 -12.15 -23.61 -8.48
N ALA A 28 -10.97 -23.65 -7.84
CA ALA A 28 -10.71 -24.51 -6.70
C ALA A 28 -11.71 -24.27 -5.56
N GLN A 29 -12.35 -25.34 -5.10
CA GLN A 29 -13.26 -25.28 -3.97
C GLN A 29 -12.46 -25.36 -2.66
N LEU A 30 -12.53 -24.31 -1.86
CA LEU A 30 -11.91 -24.20 -0.55
C LEU A 30 -12.99 -23.95 0.51
N GLN A 31 -12.84 -24.53 1.70
CA GLN A 31 -13.62 -24.09 2.85
C GLN A 31 -13.29 -22.62 3.15
N PRO A 32 -14.31 -21.73 3.26
CA PRO A 32 -14.06 -20.33 3.55
C PRO A 32 -13.42 -20.15 4.93
N PRO A 33 -12.27 -19.46 5.05
CA PRO A 33 -11.78 -19.04 6.35
C PRO A 33 -12.74 -18.02 6.97
N ARG A 34 -12.58 -17.72 8.26
CA ARG A 34 -13.35 -16.67 8.93
C ARG A 34 -12.85 -15.27 8.57
N ALA A 35 -11.57 -15.14 8.25
CA ALA A 35 -10.95 -13.90 7.79
C ALA A 35 -9.63 -14.17 7.06
N VAL A 36 -9.27 -13.21 6.21
CA VAL A 36 -7.98 -13.15 5.50
C VAL A 36 -7.24 -11.89 5.93
N PHE A 37 -6.05 -12.03 6.51
CA PHE A 37 -5.21 -10.91 6.93
C PHE A 37 -4.11 -10.66 5.90
N CYS A 38 -4.15 -9.49 5.27
CA CYS A 38 -3.15 -9.01 4.34
C CYS A 38 -2.18 -8.10 5.08
N THR A 39 -0.89 -8.42 5.01
CA THR A 39 0.16 -7.76 5.82
C THR A 39 1.43 -7.49 5.03
N ALA A 40 2.41 -6.86 5.71
CA ALA A 40 3.84 -6.79 5.40
C ALA A 40 4.28 -6.05 4.11
N MET A 41 3.32 -5.68 3.26
CA MET A 41 3.47 -4.86 2.08
C MET A 41 2.27 -3.91 1.96
N GLU A 42 2.31 -3.03 0.98
CA GLU A 42 1.14 -2.25 0.61
C GLU A 42 -0.02 -3.18 0.26
N VAL A 43 -1.11 -3.04 1.00
CA VAL A 43 -2.36 -3.70 0.70
C VAL A 43 -3.13 -2.73 -0.21
N THR A 44 -3.63 -3.21 -1.34
CA THR A 44 -4.44 -2.42 -2.28
C THR A 44 -5.91 -2.82 -2.16
N ASP A 45 -6.82 -2.02 -2.72
CA ASP A 45 -8.24 -2.39 -2.75
C ASP A 45 -8.46 -3.67 -3.57
N ARG A 46 -7.78 -3.79 -4.72
CA ARG A 46 -7.75 -5.02 -5.50
C ARG A 46 -7.32 -6.23 -4.68
N CYS A 47 -6.27 -6.13 -3.87
CA CYS A 47 -5.80 -7.23 -3.03
C CYS A 47 -6.92 -7.72 -2.10
N LEU A 48 -7.62 -6.79 -1.44
CA LEU A 48 -8.76 -7.11 -0.57
C LEU A 48 -9.91 -7.72 -1.37
N GLU A 49 -10.34 -7.09 -2.45
CA GLU A 49 -11.48 -7.54 -3.28
C GLU A 49 -11.26 -8.94 -3.88
N VAL A 50 -10.07 -9.18 -4.44
CA VAL A 50 -9.72 -10.47 -5.04
C VAL A 50 -9.64 -11.56 -3.98
N ALA A 51 -9.06 -11.26 -2.81
CA ALA A 51 -9.03 -12.20 -1.69
C ALA A 51 -10.44 -12.54 -1.19
N GLU A 52 -11.32 -11.55 -1.03
CA GLU A 52 -12.70 -11.76 -0.59
C GLU A 52 -13.49 -12.64 -1.53
N ARG A 53 -13.35 -12.40 -2.85
CA ARG A 53 -13.98 -13.22 -3.88
C ARG A 53 -13.44 -14.65 -3.88
N ALA A 54 -12.13 -14.81 -3.86
CA ALA A 54 -11.49 -16.13 -3.96
C ALA A 54 -11.77 -17.00 -2.73
N PHE A 55 -11.69 -16.41 -1.54
CA PHE A 55 -11.80 -17.15 -0.28
C PHE A 55 -13.20 -17.08 0.34
N ARG A 56 -14.11 -16.26 -0.19
CA ARG A 56 -15.48 -16.07 0.32
C ARG A 56 -15.50 -15.66 1.80
N ALA A 57 -14.55 -14.82 2.18
CA ALA A 57 -14.29 -14.42 3.56
C ALA A 57 -13.81 -12.96 3.62
N PRO A 58 -14.09 -12.20 4.70
CA PRO A 58 -13.62 -10.82 4.83
C PRO A 58 -12.09 -10.72 4.78
N ALA A 59 -11.58 -9.78 3.97
CA ALA A 59 -10.16 -9.45 3.92
C ALA A 59 -9.88 -8.17 4.71
N VAL A 60 -8.82 -8.19 5.52
CA VAL A 60 -8.43 -7.10 6.42
C VAL A 60 -7.00 -6.67 6.09
N ASP A 61 -6.82 -5.37 5.93
CA ASP A 61 -5.51 -4.74 5.88
C ASP A 61 -5.00 -4.60 7.31
N VAL A 62 -3.84 -5.19 7.61
CA VAL A 62 -3.24 -5.14 8.93
C VAL A 62 -1.83 -4.57 8.81
N TYR A 63 -1.66 -3.35 9.33
CA TYR A 63 -0.36 -2.71 9.45
C TYR A 63 0.35 -3.25 10.70
N VAL A 64 1.39 -4.04 10.45
CA VAL A 64 2.14 -4.78 11.45
C VAL A 64 3.64 -4.65 11.20
N THR A 65 4.43 -4.54 12.26
CA THR A 65 5.90 -4.63 12.18
C THR A 65 6.46 -5.55 13.25
N ASN A 66 7.72 -5.94 13.09
CA ASN A 66 8.41 -6.79 14.07
C ASN A 66 8.62 -6.07 15.40
N GLU A 67 8.81 -4.75 15.35
CA GLU A 67 9.12 -3.90 16.49
C GLU A 67 7.90 -3.65 17.39
N PHE A 68 6.71 -3.50 16.79
CA PHE A 68 5.50 -3.07 17.52
C PHE A 68 4.34 -4.07 17.45
N GLY A 69 4.46 -5.15 16.69
CA GLY A 69 3.31 -6.01 16.39
C GLY A 69 2.27 -5.23 15.58
N VAL A 70 0.98 -5.41 15.91
CA VAL A 70 -0.11 -4.75 15.20
C VAL A 70 -0.20 -3.28 15.61
N ILE A 71 -0.01 -2.40 14.64
CA ILE A 71 -0.10 -0.95 14.81
C ILE A 71 -1.48 -0.44 14.42
N ALA A 72 -2.04 -0.97 13.32
CA ALA A 72 -3.37 -0.57 12.85
C ALA A 72 -4.03 -1.66 11.99
N TRP A 73 -5.35 -1.60 11.84
CA TRP A 73 -6.11 -2.52 10.95
C TRP A 73 -7.31 -1.84 10.29
N SER A 74 -7.71 -2.30 9.11
CA SER A 74 -8.84 -1.71 8.38
C SER A 74 -10.17 -1.94 9.08
N CYS A 75 -11.06 -0.95 9.00
CA CYS A 75 -12.40 -1.08 9.53
C CYS A 75 -13.30 -1.84 8.54
N PRO A 76 -14.15 -2.78 9.00
CA PRO A 76 -15.11 -3.47 8.13
C PRO A 76 -16.17 -2.53 7.54
N VAL A 77 -16.44 -1.40 8.18
CA VAL A 77 -17.43 -0.41 7.70
C VAL A 77 -16.78 0.64 6.79
N ARG A 78 -15.50 0.97 7.03
CA ARG A 78 -14.72 1.91 6.22
C ARG A 78 -13.33 1.34 5.90
N ARG A 79 -13.19 0.77 4.71
CA ARG A 79 -11.98 0.05 4.28
C ARG A 79 -10.80 0.98 3.98
N ASP A 80 -11.09 2.23 3.67
CA ASP A 80 -10.12 3.29 3.34
C ASP A 80 -9.37 3.82 4.58
N VAL A 81 -9.83 3.49 5.78
CA VAL A 81 -9.22 3.92 7.05
C VAL A 81 -8.78 2.73 7.89
N LEU A 82 -7.70 2.93 8.65
CA LEU A 82 -7.23 1.99 9.66
C LEU A 82 -7.52 2.54 11.06
N HIS A 83 -7.98 1.66 11.96
CA HIS A 83 -8.00 1.94 13.39
C HIS A 83 -6.61 1.72 13.97
N LEU A 84 -6.10 2.71 14.70
CA LEU A 84 -4.85 2.65 15.42
C LEU A 84 -5.00 1.86 16.72
N ASN A 85 -3.99 1.07 17.06
CA ASN A 85 -3.87 0.38 18.33
C ASN A 85 -3.37 1.35 19.43
N ASP A 86 -4.07 2.47 19.62
CA ASP A 86 -3.62 3.59 20.44
C ASP A 86 -3.82 3.43 21.96
N ASP A 87 -4.38 2.29 22.37
CA ASP A 87 -4.41 1.78 23.74
C ASP A 87 -3.11 1.04 24.14
N ALA A 88 -2.29 0.65 23.16
CA ALA A 88 -0.97 0.02 23.36
C ALA A 88 0.21 0.85 22.82
N LEU A 89 -0.05 1.79 21.91
CA LEU A 89 0.97 2.57 21.20
C LEU A 89 0.63 4.06 21.21
N ILE A 90 1.63 4.93 21.38
CA ILE A 90 1.51 6.33 21.00
C ILE A 90 2.02 6.45 19.56
N VAL A 91 1.16 6.90 18.65
CA VAL A 91 1.48 7.06 17.23
C VAL A 91 1.39 8.54 16.84
N GLU A 92 2.54 9.14 16.59
CA GLU A 92 2.73 10.51 16.11
C GLU A 92 2.92 10.52 14.58
N VAL A 93 2.59 11.64 13.93
CA VAL A 93 2.86 11.88 12.51
C VAL A 93 3.67 13.17 12.41
N LEU A 94 4.93 13.08 11.96
CA LEU A 94 5.86 14.20 11.96
C LEU A 94 6.17 14.70 10.54
N GLY A 95 6.36 16.01 10.42
CA GLY A 95 6.81 16.67 9.19
C GLY A 95 8.33 16.57 9.01
N PRO A 96 8.86 17.11 7.90
CA PRO A 96 10.30 17.11 7.63
C PRO A 96 11.14 17.85 8.68
N ASP A 97 10.56 18.83 9.37
CA ASP A 97 11.15 19.60 10.47
C ASP A 97 11.13 18.85 11.81
N GLY A 98 10.53 17.66 11.86
CA GLY A 98 10.37 16.86 13.07
C GLY A 98 9.22 17.33 13.97
N ALA A 99 8.41 18.29 13.54
CA ALA A 99 7.23 18.75 14.27
C ALA A 99 5.98 17.93 13.89
N PRO A 100 5.01 17.75 14.82
CA PRO A 100 3.74 17.13 14.48
C PRO A 100 2.99 17.88 13.37
N VAL A 101 2.44 17.15 12.40
CA VAL A 101 1.61 17.75 11.35
C VAL A 101 0.12 17.72 11.71
N PRO A 102 -0.71 18.62 11.14
CA PRO A 102 -2.16 18.58 11.32
C PRO A 102 -2.78 17.25 10.85
N ALA A 103 -3.90 16.86 11.46
CA ALA A 103 -4.67 15.71 10.99
C ALA A 103 -5.05 15.86 9.51
N GLY A 104 -4.97 14.77 8.76
CA GLY A 104 -5.13 14.73 7.30
C GLY A 104 -3.85 15.02 6.53
N THR A 105 -2.80 15.53 7.17
CA THR A 105 -1.51 15.79 6.53
C THR A 105 -0.61 14.57 6.62
N VAL A 106 -0.02 14.18 5.50
CA VAL A 106 0.90 13.04 5.40
C VAL A 106 2.25 13.40 6.00
N GLY A 107 2.74 12.56 6.91
CA GLY A 107 4.06 12.70 7.53
C GLY A 107 4.63 11.33 7.91
N GLU A 108 5.80 11.33 8.52
CA GLU A 108 6.47 10.12 8.99
C GLU A 108 5.84 9.62 10.29
N LEU A 109 5.58 8.32 10.36
CA LEU A 109 5.11 7.66 11.57
C LEU A 109 6.23 7.53 12.61
N VAL A 110 5.94 8.02 13.81
CA VAL A 110 6.81 7.90 14.97
C VAL A 110 6.05 7.22 16.10
N ILE A 111 6.59 6.12 16.63
CA ILE A 111 5.87 5.24 17.54
C ILE A 111 6.60 5.10 18.87
N THR A 112 5.83 5.18 19.96
CA THR A 112 6.26 4.79 21.30
C THR A 112 5.41 3.62 21.78
N SER A 113 6.03 2.54 22.25
CA SER A 113 5.30 1.43 22.85
C SER A 113 4.99 1.69 24.33
N LEU A 114 3.76 1.41 24.75
CA LEU A 114 3.34 1.51 26.16
C LEU A 114 3.42 0.17 26.90
N ARG A 115 3.73 -0.92 26.19
CA ARG A 115 3.62 -2.30 26.71
C ARG A 115 4.91 -3.13 26.57
N LEU A 116 5.85 -2.72 25.71
CA LEU A 116 7.10 -3.46 25.50
C LEU A 116 8.12 -3.15 26.59
N THR A 117 8.33 -4.11 27.50
CA THR A 117 9.30 -3.98 28.60
C THR A 117 10.69 -4.50 28.25
N SER A 118 10.79 -5.50 27.37
CA SER A 118 12.07 -6.13 27.00
C SER A 118 12.89 -5.26 26.03
N MET A 119 12.22 -4.50 25.17
CA MET A 119 12.83 -3.56 24.22
C MET A 119 11.95 -2.31 24.12
N PRO A 120 12.03 -1.39 25.11
CA PRO A 120 11.22 -0.19 25.10
C PRO A 120 11.66 0.74 23.98
N LEU A 121 10.81 0.91 22.98
CA LEU A 121 11.02 1.85 21.89
C LEU A 121 10.22 3.13 22.16
N ILE A 122 10.93 4.25 22.27
CA ILE A 122 10.36 5.57 22.55
C ILE A 122 10.66 6.49 21.37
N ARG A 123 9.61 7.09 20.80
CA ARG A 123 9.65 7.94 19.60
C ARG A 123 10.50 7.35 18.47
N TYR A 124 10.31 6.05 18.22
CA TYR A 124 11.01 5.36 17.16
C TYR A 124 10.47 5.77 15.79
N ARG A 125 11.37 6.20 14.90
CA ARG A 125 11.04 6.64 13.54
C ARG A 125 10.89 5.43 12.63
N MET A 126 9.67 5.19 12.16
CA MET A 126 9.35 4.02 11.33
C MET A 126 9.92 4.14 9.91
N GLY A 127 10.10 5.37 9.43
CA GLY A 127 10.30 5.66 8.02
C GLY A 127 9.08 5.39 7.15
N ASP A 128 7.94 4.96 7.71
CA ASP A 128 6.68 4.76 6.99
C ASP A 128 5.86 6.06 7.00
N MET A 129 5.15 6.35 5.91
CA MET A 129 4.41 7.59 5.72
C MET A 129 2.90 7.33 5.83
N ALA A 130 2.19 8.10 6.64
CA ALA A 130 0.72 8.08 6.69
C ALA A 130 0.18 9.40 7.25
N ALA A 131 -1.15 9.54 7.30
CA ALA A 131 -1.80 10.66 7.97
C ALA A 131 -2.72 10.15 9.08
N ARG A 132 -2.70 10.80 10.24
CA ARG A 132 -3.75 10.68 11.24
C ARG A 132 -5.02 11.35 10.71
N LEU A 133 -6.17 10.74 10.90
CA LEU A 133 -7.45 11.27 10.43
C LEU A 133 -8.25 11.85 11.60
N PRO A 134 -8.98 12.97 11.40
CA PRO A 134 -9.88 13.49 12.42
C PRO A 134 -11.14 12.64 12.54
N GLY A 135 -11.83 12.78 13.69
CA GLY A 135 -13.15 12.21 13.93
C GLY A 135 -13.14 10.76 14.44
N THR A 136 -14.32 10.15 14.43
CA THR A 136 -14.59 8.79 14.89
C THR A 136 -15.15 7.93 13.76
N CYS A 137 -15.03 6.62 13.88
CA CYS A 137 -15.66 5.71 12.92
C CYS A 137 -17.09 5.35 13.33
N GLU A 138 -17.98 5.25 12.36
CA GLU A 138 -19.37 4.81 12.55
C GLU A 138 -19.49 3.34 12.98
N CYS A 139 -18.41 2.55 12.92
CA CYS A 139 -18.38 1.20 13.49
C CYS A 139 -18.46 1.17 15.04
N GLY A 140 -18.41 2.33 15.69
CA GLY A 140 -18.53 2.48 17.15
C GLY A 140 -17.21 2.36 17.92
N ARG A 141 -16.11 1.95 17.27
CA ARG A 141 -14.77 1.97 17.90
C ARG A 141 -14.31 3.41 18.11
N ARG A 142 -13.73 3.67 19.30
CA ARG A 142 -13.22 4.99 19.71
C ARG A 142 -11.71 5.17 19.50
N LEU A 143 -11.06 4.18 18.90
CA LEU A 143 -9.65 4.24 18.54
C LEU A 143 -9.43 5.30 17.47
N ALA A 144 -8.28 5.99 17.52
CA ALA A 144 -7.93 6.95 16.49
C ALA A 144 -7.85 6.31 15.10
N LEU A 145 -8.00 7.16 14.09
CA LEU A 145 -7.99 6.76 12.69
C LEU A 145 -6.71 7.21 12.01
N MET A 146 -6.26 6.44 11.03
CA MET A 146 -5.21 6.82 10.11
C MET A 146 -5.56 6.40 8.69
N THR A 147 -4.93 7.03 7.71
CA THR A 147 -4.91 6.51 6.33
C THR A 147 -4.13 5.20 6.30
N ARG A 148 -4.27 4.45 5.22
CA ARG A 148 -3.30 3.39 4.87
C ARG A 148 -1.89 3.97 4.78
N VAL A 149 -0.90 3.11 4.96
CA VAL A 149 0.51 3.49 4.79
C VAL A 149 0.76 3.82 3.32
N GLN A 150 1.34 4.98 3.05
CA GLN A 150 1.52 5.55 1.72
C GLN A 150 2.93 5.33 1.14
N GLY A 151 3.65 4.35 1.68
CA GLY A 151 5.03 4.06 1.34
C GLY A 151 6.01 4.48 2.45
N ARG A 152 7.30 4.53 2.10
CA ARG A 152 8.39 4.85 3.04
C ARG A 152 9.12 6.12 2.63
N THR A 153 9.61 6.90 3.58
CA THR A 153 10.41 8.13 3.39
C THR A 153 11.56 7.93 2.39
N ALA A 154 12.24 6.78 2.46
CA ALA A 154 13.35 6.40 1.58
C ALA A 154 12.93 6.05 0.12
N HIS A 155 11.63 5.91 -0.14
CA HIS A 155 11.08 5.50 -1.43
C HIS A 155 10.08 6.53 -1.97
N VAL A 156 10.19 7.79 -1.55
CA VAL A 156 9.32 8.88 -2.04
C VAL A 156 10.01 9.63 -3.18
N ILE A 157 9.32 9.74 -4.31
CA ILE A 157 9.65 10.71 -5.35
C ILE A 157 8.97 12.03 -4.97
N ARG A 158 9.66 13.16 -5.08
CA ARG A 158 9.09 14.47 -4.71
C ARG A 158 8.88 15.33 -5.95
N ARG A 159 7.70 15.96 -6.03
CA ARG A 159 7.41 17.02 -6.99
C ARG A 159 8.37 18.20 -6.81
N PRO A 160 8.54 19.07 -7.81
CA PRO A 160 9.41 20.25 -7.71
C PRO A 160 9.01 21.19 -6.56
N ASN A 161 7.73 21.24 -6.23
CA ASN A 161 7.19 22.00 -5.09
C ASN A 161 7.37 21.29 -3.73
N GLY A 162 8.04 20.13 -3.68
CA GLY A 162 8.32 19.37 -2.46
C GLY A 162 7.25 18.36 -2.05
N ALA A 163 6.06 18.39 -2.66
CA ALA A 163 4.98 17.47 -2.33
C ALA A 163 5.33 16.02 -2.74
N PRO A 164 4.98 15.01 -1.91
CA PRO A 164 5.34 13.63 -2.18
C PRO A 164 4.46 13.01 -3.28
N ILE A 165 5.08 12.23 -4.16
CA ILE A 165 4.43 11.23 -5.00
C ILE A 165 4.51 9.91 -4.24
N THR A 166 3.35 9.37 -3.90
CA THR A 166 3.20 8.15 -3.09
C THR A 166 2.67 7.00 -3.93
N THR A 167 2.90 5.76 -3.49
CA THR A 167 2.37 4.59 -4.22
C THR A 167 0.85 4.62 -4.34
N PRO A 168 0.07 4.97 -3.29
CA PRO A 168 -1.39 5.07 -3.41
C PRO A 168 -1.85 6.08 -4.46
N LEU A 169 -1.13 7.20 -4.66
CA LEU A 169 -1.43 8.11 -5.75
C LEU A 169 -1.35 7.38 -7.09
N ILE A 170 -0.24 6.69 -7.36
CA ILE A 170 -0.06 5.94 -8.60
C ILE A 170 -1.10 4.83 -8.73
N THR A 171 -1.34 4.05 -7.67
CA THR A 171 -2.35 2.99 -7.66
C THR A 171 -3.74 3.55 -7.99
N SER A 172 -4.10 4.74 -7.47
CA SER A 172 -5.39 5.37 -7.78
C SER A 172 -5.52 5.77 -9.25
N LEU A 173 -4.43 6.24 -9.89
CA LEU A 173 -4.42 6.60 -11.32
C LEU A 173 -4.64 5.37 -12.20
N PHE A 174 -4.09 4.21 -11.79
CA PHE A 174 -4.26 2.92 -12.45
C PHE A 174 -5.66 2.35 -12.19
N GLY A 175 -6.21 2.53 -10.99
CA GLY A 175 -7.56 2.10 -10.62
C GLY A 175 -8.64 2.79 -11.45
N ARG A 176 -8.50 4.10 -11.74
CA ARG A 176 -9.47 4.89 -12.55
C ARG A 176 -9.71 4.39 -13.97
N ILE A 177 -8.81 3.56 -14.48
CA ILE A 177 -8.84 3.06 -15.87
C ILE A 177 -8.79 1.53 -15.91
N ASP A 178 -9.10 0.88 -14.79
CA ASP A 178 -9.06 -0.59 -14.65
C ASP A 178 -7.75 -1.20 -15.14
N ALA A 179 -6.62 -0.49 -14.94
CA ALA A 179 -5.33 -0.92 -15.45
C ALA A 179 -4.91 -2.28 -14.90
N HIS A 180 -5.42 -2.66 -13.73
CA HIS A 180 -5.17 -3.93 -13.07
C HIS A 180 -5.61 -5.16 -13.88
N GLU A 181 -6.52 -5.00 -14.85
CA GLU A 181 -6.94 -6.09 -15.74
C GLU A 181 -5.84 -6.53 -16.71
N TRP A 182 -4.91 -5.63 -17.03
CA TRP A 182 -3.88 -5.86 -18.05
C TRP A 182 -2.47 -5.55 -17.57
N VAL A 183 -2.29 -4.73 -16.53
CA VAL A 183 -1.03 -4.54 -15.82
C VAL A 183 -0.96 -5.53 -14.66
N ARG A 184 0.08 -6.36 -14.62
CA ARG A 184 0.34 -7.30 -13.54
C ARG A 184 1.13 -6.64 -12.41
N ARG A 185 2.18 -5.89 -12.75
CA ARG A 185 3.04 -5.16 -11.81
C ARG A 185 3.53 -3.87 -12.47
N TYR A 186 3.84 -2.87 -11.65
CA TYR A 186 4.49 -1.66 -12.10
C TYR A 186 5.61 -1.23 -11.15
N GLN A 187 6.52 -0.41 -11.66
CA GLN A 187 7.52 0.34 -10.90
C GLN A 187 7.72 1.70 -11.56
N VAL A 188 7.80 2.76 -10.76
CA VAL A 188 8.08 4.12 -11.22
C VAL A 188 9.50 4.47 -10.80
N ARG A 189 10.34 4.86 -11.76
CA ARG A 189 11.71 5.31 -11.53
C ARG A 189 11.83 6.79 -11.83
N GLU A 190 12.37 7.55 -10.90
CA GLU A 190 12.79 8.93 -11.16
C GLU A 190 14.15 8.90 -11.87
N GLU A 191 14.23 9.62 -13.00
CA GLU A 191 15.42 9.76 -13.82
C GLU A 191 15.87 11.23 -13.84
N PRO A 192 17.16 11.51 -14.16
CA PRO A 192 17.63 12.88 -14.33
C PRO A 192 16.78 13.68 -15.33
N GLY A 193 16.65 14.98 -15.08
CA GLY A 193 15.89 15.88 -15.95
C GLY A 193 14.37 15.84 -15.72
N GLN A 194 13.93 15.62 -14.48
CA GLN A 194 12.51 15.58 -14.08
C GLN A 194 11.71 14.58 -14.94
N ARG A 195 12.24 13.36 -15.09
CA ARG A 195 11.58 12.31 -15.86
C ARG A 195 11.14 11.18 -14.94
N LEU A 196 9.94 10.66 -15.18
CA LEU A 196 9.44 9.44 -14.55
C LEU A 196 9.30 8.35 -15.61
N ARG A 197 9.98 7.23 -15.38
CA ARG A 197 9.82 6.02 -16.19
C ARG A 197 8.94 5.02 -15.47
N PHE A 198 7.82 4.68 -16.08
CA PHE A 198 6.88 3.67 -15.64
C PHE A 198 7.23 2.34 -16.32
N LEU A 199 7.85 1.43 -15.57
CA LEU A 199 8.05 0.05 -15.99
C LEU A 199 6.75 -0.73 -15.75
N LEU A 200 6.24 -1.37 -16.79
CA LEU A 200 4.97 -2.11 -16.77
C LEU A 200 5.21 -3.57 -17.15
N HIS A 201 4.98 -4.47 -16.20
CA HIS A 201 4.87 -5.90 -16.49
C HIS A 201 3.39 -6.25 -16.67
N VAL A 202 3.01 -6.68 -17.87
CA VAL A 202 1.60 -6.84 -18.26
C VAL A 202 1.14 -8.30 -18.22
N ARG A 203 -0.13 -8.52 -17.89
CA ARG A 203 -0.82 -9.81 -17.99
C ARG A 203 -1.11 -10.17 -19.44
N ARG A 204 -1.40 -9.16 -20.25
CA ARG A 204 -1.72 -9.23 -21.68
C ARG A 204 -1.36 -7.92 -22.36
N PRO A 205 -1.06 -7.91 -23.66
CA PRO A 205 -0.86 -6.66 -24.40
C PRO A 205 -2.09 -5.74 -24.28
N PRO A 206 -1.92 -4.45 -23.95
CA PRO A 206 -3.04 -3.51 -23.92
C PRO A 206 -3.53 -3.15 -25.32
N SER A 207 -4.79 -2.75 -25.44
CA SER A 207 -5.28 -2.06 -26.63
C SER A 207 -4.72 -0.63 -26.71
N GLU A 208 -4.85 0.01 -27.88
CA GLU A 208 -4.44 1.41 -28.04
C GLU A 208 -5.24 2.36 -27.14
N SER A 209 -6.56 2.11 -27.00
CA SER A 209 -7.40 2.87 -26.08
C SER A 209 -6.94 2.74 -24.62
N GLN A 210 -6.55 1.53 -24.19
CA GLN A 210 -6.00 1.31 -22.83
C GLN A 210 -4.67 2.05 -22.62
N ARG A 211 -3.79 2.07 -23.63
CA ARG A 211 -2.55 2.85 -23.60
C ARG A 211 -2.83 4.34 -23.46
N ASN A 212 -3.72 4.88 -24.28
CA ASN A 212 -4.07 6.30 -24.27
C ASN A 212 -4.73 6.71 -22.95
N ALA A 213 -5.59 5.86 -22.38
CA ALA A 213 -6.21 6.09 -21.09
C ALA A 213 -5.17 6.13 -19.95
N LEU A 214 -4.18 5.24 -19.96
CA LEU A 214 -3.09 5.26 -18.98
C LEU A 214 -2.26 6.53 -19.11
N THR A 215 -1.82 6.86 -20.33
CA THR A 215 -1.06 8.08 -20.59
C THR A 215 -1.82 9.31 -20.12
N GLY A 216 -3.09 9.47 -20.51
CA GLY A 216 -3.91 10.60 -20.09
C GLY A 216 -4.13 10.69 -18.57
N SER A 217 -4.39 9.55 -17.90
CA SER A 217 -4.57 9.51 -16.44
C SER A 217 -3.29 9.95 -15.70
N VAL A 218 -2.12 9.47 -16.15
CA VAL A 218 -0.83 9.79 -15.52
C VAL A 218 -0.38 11.21 -15.85
N GLU A 219 -0.46 11.63 -17.11
CA GLU A 219 -0.07 12.99 -17.53
C GLU A 219 -0.95 14.07 -16.90
N SER A 220 -2.26 13.82 -16.76
CA SER A 220 -3.16 14.74 -16.06
C SER A 220 -2.74 14.99 -14.61
N ALA A 221 -2.13 14.00 -13.95
CA ALA A 221 -1.74 14.10 -12.54
C ALA A 221 -0.28 14.54 -12.32
N LEU A 222 0.63 14.19 -13.24
CA LEU A 222 2.08 14.30 -13.09
C LEU A 222 2.79 15.04 -14.24
N GLY A 223 2.15 15.20 -15.40
CA GLY A 223 2.76 15.75 -16.62
C GLY A 223 3.18 17.22 -16.53
N GLY A 224 2.59 17.98 -15.60
CA GLY A 224 3.01 19.35 -15.31
C GLY A 224 4.32 19.44 -14.52
N ASP A 225 4.70 18.37 -13.81
CA ASP A 225 5.90 18.33 -12.96
C ASP A 225 7.01 17.47 -13.57
N PHE A 226 6.66 16.47 -14.39
CA PHE A 226 7.57 15.48 -14.92
C PHE A 226 7.30 15.13 -16.38
N GLN A 227 8.36 14.87 -17.15
CA GLN A 227 8.25 14.11 -18.39
C GLN A 227 7.95 12.64 -18.06
N VAL A 228 6.89 12.07 -18.63
CA VAL A 228 6.48 10.69 -18.36
C VAL A 228 6.85 9.79 -19.54
N ALA A 229 7.41 8.63 -19.25
CA ALA A 229 7.69 7.58 -20.23
C ALA A 229 7.18 6.22 -19.72
N PHE A 230 6.67 5.39 -20.62
CA PHE A 230 6.24 4.02 -20.32
C PHE A 230 7.14 3.01 -21.02
N GLU A 231 7.52 1.96 -20.31
CA GLU A 231 8.34 0.86 -20.82
C GLU A 231 7.71 -0.47 -20.40
N TYR A 232 7.48 -1.36 -21.37
CA TYR A 232 6.94 -2.69 -21.13
C TYR A 232 8.08 -3.67 -20.88
N VAL A 233 8.01 -4.42 -19.78
CA VAL A 233 9.08 -5.32 -19.34
C VAL A 233 8.55 -6.72 -19.03
N ASP A 234 9.37 -7.73 -19.29
CA ASP A 234 9.04 -9.13 -19.01
C ASP A 234 8.99 -9.44 -17.52
N GLU A 235 9.74 -8.70 -16.69
CA GLU A 235 9.70 -8.83 -15.24
C GLU A 235 10.14 -7.53 -14.55
N ILE A 236 9.66 -7.31 -13.33
CA ILE A 236 10.15 -6.25 -12.44
C ILE A 236 10.82 -6.94 -11.24
N PRO A 237 12.12 -6.69 -11.01
CA PRO A 237 12.88 -7.40 -9.98
C PRO A 237 12.40 -7.04 -8.58
N MET A 238 12.39 -8.04 -7.71
CA MET A 238 12.11 -7.88 -6.28
C MET A 238 13.40 -7.47 -5.56
N THR A 239 13.25 -6.77 -4.44
CA THR A 239 14.37 -6.54 -3.51
C THR A 239 14.90 -7.88 -2.95
N PRO A 240 16.13 -7.92 -2.39
CA PRO A 240 16.65 -9.13 -1.74
C PRO A 240 15.74 -9.68 -0.64
N SER A 241 14.94 -8.81 -0.01
CA SER A 241 13.93 -9.19 1.00
C SER A 241 12.64 -9.79 0.43
N GLY A 242 12.56 -9.98 -0.89
CA GLY A 242 11.37 -10.49 -1.57
C GLY A 242 10.22 -9.49 -1.68
N LYS A 243 10.47 -8.19 -1.46
CA LYS A 243 9.48 -7.11 -1.57
C LYS A 243 9.60 -6.37 -2.89
N LEU A 244 8.46 -5.95 -3.45
CA LEU A 244 8.44 -5.07 -4.62
C LEU A 244 8.63 -3.63 -4.16
N GLN A 245 9.55 -2.91 -4.81
CA GLN A 245 9.71 -1.48 -4.62
C GLN A 245 8.97 -0.73 -5.73
N TYR A 246 7.82 -0.12 -5.41
CA TYR A 246 6.99 0.55 -6.42
C TYR A 246 7.57 1.87 -6.90
N LEU A 247 8.24 2.62 -6.03
CA LEU A 247 8.82 3.92 -6.34
C LEU A 247 10.34 3.87 -6.08
N VAL A 248 11.11 4.22 -7.10
CA VAL A 248 12.58 4.27 -7.06
C VAL A 248 13.00 5.71 -7.30
N PRO A 249 13.30 6.49 -6.24
CA PRO A 249 13.76 7.87 -6.40
C PRO A 249 15.17 7.92 -7.00
N LEU A 250 15.50 9.05 -7.63
CA LEU A 250 16.83 9.28 -8.16
C LEU A 250 17.80 9.42 -6.99
N VAL A 251 18.89 8.66 -7.00
CA VAL A 251 19.97 8.83 -6.01
C VAL A 251 20.63 10.18 -6.26
N ARG A 252 20.40 11.14 -5.36
CA ARG A 252 21.05 12.45 -5.39
C ARG A 252 22.31 12.35 -4.54
N SER A 253 23.47 12.38 -5.20
CA SER A 253 24.79 12.49 -4.57
C SER A 253 24.98 13.85 -3.92
#